data_AF-A0A6A9SXQ5-F1
#
_entry.id   AF-A0A6A9SXQ5-F1
#
_cell.length_a   1.000
_cell.length_b   1.000
_cell.length_c   1.000
_cell.angle_alpha   90.00
_cell.angle_beta   90.00
_cell.angle_gamma   90.00
#
_symmetry.space_group_name_H-M   'P 1'
#
loop_
_entity.id
_entity.type
_entity.pdbx_description
1 polymer ?
#
loop_
_entity_poly.entity_id
_entity_poly.type
_entity_poly.pdbx_seq_one_letter_code
_entity_poly.pdbx_strand_id
1 'polypeptide(L)'
;MFTFVAKLRGGARGDDERRTDSTTDRLALARELATAGEPLRAAHHYSAVVEADPENATAHREYAALLAEQSYVESAARHYERALSLAGDEAVREEYASLLAEKGEDRKLARAAAD
;
A
#
# COMPACT_ATOMS: atom_id res chain seq x y z
N MET A 1 -16.94 -27.74 -2.95
CA MET A 1 -15.56 -28.17 -2.62
C MET A 1 -14.62 -27.17 -3.29
N PHE A 2 -14.10 -26.20 -2.53
CA PHE A 2 -13.24 -25.14 -3.07
C PHE A 2 -11.83 -25.70 -3.22
N THR A 3 -11.37 -25.88 -4.46
CA THR A 3 -10.01 -26.35 -4.74
C THR A 3 -9.08 -25.16 -4.82
N PHE A 4 -8.23 -25.05 -3.80
CA PHE A 4 -7.08 -24.17 -3.71
C PHE A 4 -6.03 -24.61 -4.75
N VAL A 5 -5.67 -23.76 -5.73
CA VAL A 5 -4.50 -24.00 -6.60
C VAL A 5 -3.40 -23.03 -6.22
N ALA A 6 -2.32 -23.62 -5.74
CA ALA A 6 -1.09 -22.98 -5.35
C ALA A 6 -0.27 -22.52 -6.56
N LYS A 7 0.31 -21.33 -6.42
CA LYS A 7 1.70 -20.97 -6.71
C LYS A 7 2.34 -21.65 -7.94
N LEU A 8 2.34 -20.96 -9.07
CA LEU A 8 3.31 -21.17 -10.14
C LEU A 8 4.32 -20.04 -10.14
N ARG A 9 5.50 -20.35 -9.59
CA ARG A 9 6.75 -19.62 -9.79
C ARG A 9 7.43 -20.22 -11.02
N GLY A 10 7.62 -19.44 -12.08
CA GLY A 10 8.45 -19.86 -13.20
C GLY A 10 8.26 -19.08 -14.50
N GLY A 11 9.17 -18.15 -14.76
CA GLY A 11 9.72 -17.94 -16.10
C GLY A 11 9.12 -16.83 -16.96
N ALA A 12 9.75 -15.65 -16.94
CA ALA A 12 9.93 -14.78 -18.12
C ALA A 12 10.96 -13.67 -17.82
N ARG A 13 12.25 -14.02 -17.81
CA ARG A 13 13.33 -13.04 -18.01
C ARG A 13 13.36 -12.71 -19.50
N GLY A 14 13.00 -11.48 -19.87
CA GLY A 14 13.21 -10.98 -21.24
C GLY A 14 12.45 -9.71 -21.64
N ASP A 15 11.25 -9.49 -21.07
CA ASP A 15 10.37 -8.36 -21.44
C ASP A 15 10.03 -7.42 -20.26
N ASP A 16 10.66 -7.65 -19.11
CA ASP A 16 10.26 -7.04 -17.83
C ASP A 16 10.77 -5.60 -17.65
N GLU A 17 11.92 -5.25 -18.23
CA GLU A 17 12.55 -3.92 -18.07
C GLU A 17 11.64 -2.76 -18.53
N ARG A 18 10.95 -2.90 -19.68
CA ARG A 18 10.04 -1.85 -20.16
C ARG A 18 8.76 -1.70 -19.33
N ARG A 19 8.31 -2.75 -18.64
CA ARG A 19 7.17 -2.65 -17.73
C ARG A 19 7.60 -2.09 -16.38
N THR A 20 8.78 -2.49 -15.89
CA THR A 20 9.33 -2.01 -14.62
C THR A 20 9.73 -0.54 -14.67
N ASP A 21 10.27 -0.05 -15.80
CA ASP A 21 10.56 1.37 -16.00
C ASP A 21 9.27 2.19 -15.93
N SER A 22 8.21 1.76 -16.64
CA SER A 22 6.92 2.46 -16.61
C SER A 22 6.25 2.45 -15.22
N THR A 23 6.35 1.35 -14.45
CA THR A 23 5.83 1.32 -13.08
C THR A 23 6.67 2.16 -12.13
N THR A 24 7.98 2.21 -12.31
CA THR A 24 8.90 3.01 -11.48
C THR A 24 8.72 4.50 -11.74
N ASP A 25 8.61 4.90 -12.99
CA ASP A 25 8.29 6.27 -13.39
C ASP A 25 6.94 6.71 -12.83
N ARG A 26 5.93 5.84 -12.93
CA ARG A 26 4.60 6.11 -12.39
C ARG A 26 4.58 6.15 -10.87
N LEU A 27 5.41 5.35 -10.20
CA LEU A 27 5.58 5.41 -8.75
C LEU A 27 6.23 6.72 -8.32
N ALA A 28 7.27 7.17 -9.04
CA ALA A 28 7.89 8.48 -8.81
C ALA A 28 6.89 9.62 -9.00
N LEU A 29 6.08 9.59 -10.07
CA LEU A 29 5.02 10.57 -10.29
C LEU A 29 3.96 10.55 -9.17
N ALA A 30 3.57 9.36 -8.69
CA ALA A 30 2.63 9.24 -7.59
C ALA A 30 3.17 9.92 -6.31
N ARG A 31 4.46 9.75 -6.02
CA ARG A 31 5.14 10.44 -4.90
C ARG A 31 5.11 11.94 -5.06
N GLU A 32 5.48 12.45 -6.24
CA GLU A 32 5.47 13.89 -6.50
C GLU A 32 4.08 14.48 -6.27
N LEU A 33 3.03 13.83 -6.80
CA LEU A 33 1.65 14.25 -6.61
C LEU A 33 1.20 14.19 -5.15
N ALA A 34 1.64 13.18 -4.40
CA ALA A 34 1.38 13.11 -2.96
C ALA A 34 2.00 14.31 -2.23
N THR A 35 3.26 14.62 -2.50
CA THR A 35 3.94 15.79 -1.92
C THR A 35 3.37 17.13 -2.37
N ALA A 36 2.80 17.19 -3.57
CA ALA A 36 2.10 18.36 -4.10
C ALA A 36 0.72 18.60 -3.47
N GLY A 37 0.25 17.69 -2.59
CA GLY A 37 -1.08 17.79 -2.00
C GLY A 37 -2.20 17.40 -2.96
N GLU A 38 -1.93 16.56 -3.95
CA GLU A 38 -2.91 16.00 -4.89
C GLU A 38 -3.19 14.51 -4.60
N PRO A 39 -3.75 14.15 -3.42
CA PRO A 39 -3.84 12.76 -2.95
C PRO A 39 -4.72 11.88 -3.84
N LEU A 40 -5.77 12.43 -4.47
CA LEU A 40 -6.63 11.67 -5.38
C LEU A 40 -5.89 11.23 -6.64
N ARG A 41 -5.01 12.08 -7.18
CA ARG A 41 -4.21 11.75 -8.36
C ARG A 41 -3.06 10.83 -8.00
N ALA A 42 -2.41 11.07 -6.87
CA ALA A 42 -1.40 10.15 -6.33
C ALA A 42 -1.98 8.74 -6.15
N ALA A 43 -3.16 8.62 -5.52
CA ALA A 43 -3.86 7.35 -5.33
C ALA A 43 -4.16 6.63 -6.65
N HIS A 44 -4.57 7.37 -7.69
CA HIS A 44 -4.78 6.79 -9.02
C HIS A 44 -3.49 6.16 -9.58
N HIS A 45 -2.36 6.86 -9.49
CA HIS A 45 -1.08 6.33 -9.97
C HIS A 45 -0.57 5.17 -9.13
N TYR A 46 -0.68 5.23 -7.79
CA TYR A 46 -0.33 4.11 -6.92
C TYR A 46 -1.17 2.87 -7.20
N SER A 47 -2.49 3.02 -7.35
CA SER A 47 -3.39 1.91 -7.71
C SER A 47 -2.96 1.27 -9.04
N ALA A 48 -2.66 2.07 -10.05
CA ALA A 48 -2.20 1.57 -11.34
C ALA A 48 -0.85 0.83 -11.25
N VAL A 49 0.06 1.25 -10.35
CA VAL A 49 1.30 0.51 -10.09
C VAL A 49 0.98 -0.84 -9.43
N VAL A 50 0.14 -0.87 -8.40
CA VAL A 50 -0.25 -2.10 -7.70
C VAL A 50 -1.01 -3.07 -8.61
N GLU A 51 -1.82 -2.58 -9.54
CA GLU A 51 -2.51 -3.40 -10.54
C GLU A 51 -1.54 -4.02 -11.56
N ALA A 52 -0.53 -3.26 -11.96
CA ALA A 52 0.48 -3.73 -12.92
C ALA A 52 1.52 -4.65 -12.27
N ASP A 53 1.89 -4.38 -11.02
CA ASP A 53 2.84 -5.15 -10.22
C ASP A 53 2.30 -5.35 -8.78
N PRO A 54 1.49 -6.41 -8.56
CA PRO A 54 0.91 -6.73 -7.24
C PRO A 54 1.93 -7.25 -6.21
N GLU A 55 3.20 -7.39 -6.59
CA GLU A 55 4.30 -7.79 -5.70
C GLU A 55 5.23 -6.60 -5.37
N ASN A 56 4.87 -5.39 -5.81
CA ASN A 56 5.61 -4.18 -5.50
C ASN A 56 5.40 -3.72 -4.05
N ALA A 57 6.28 -4.17 -3.15
CA ALA A 57 6.20 -3.82 -1.73
C ALA A 57 6.24 -2.29 -1.50
N THR A 58 7.02 -1.56 -2.29
CA THR A 58 7.16 -0.10 -2.18
C THR A 58 5.86 0.61 -2.56
N ALA A 59 5.22 0.22 -3.66
CA ALA A 59 3.93 0.80 -4.06
C ALA A 59 2.85 0.52 -3.03
N HIS A 60 2.81 -0.69 -2.46
CA HIS A 60 1.89 -1.01 -1.38
C HIS A 60 2.13 -0.15 -0.14
N ARG A 61 3.38 0.02 0.31
CA ARG A 61 3.71 0.87 1.46
C ARG A 61 3.28 2.32 1.25
N GLU A 62 3.64 2.91 0.12
CA GLU A 62 3.39 4.35 -0.08
C GLU A 62 1.94 4.66 -0.40
N TYR A 63 1.23 3.73 -1.04
CA TYR A 63 -0.20 3.85 -1.16
C TYR A 63 -0.88 3.78 0.21
N ALA A 64 -0.42 2.88 1.09
CA ALA A 64 -0.92 2.78 2.45
C ALA A 64 -0.68 4.06 3.25
N ALA A 65 0.51 4.64 3.17
CA ALA A 65 0.84 5.91 3.81
C ALA A 65 -0.07 7.04 3.34
N LEU A 66 -0.26 7.19 2.03
CA LEU A 66 -1.18 8.17 1.47
C LEU A 66 -2.62 7.96 1.97
N LEU A 67 -3.10 6.72 2.03
CA LEU A 67 -4.44 6.40 2.52
C LEU A 67 -4.59 6.70 4.02
N ALA A 68 -3.54 6.45 4.81
CA ALA A 68 -3.51 6.77 6.23
C ALA A 68 -3.62 8.27 6.48
N GLU A 69 -2.88 9.10 5.72
CA GLU A 69 -2.97 10.57 5.79
C GLU A 69 -4.38 11.09 5.46
N GLN A 70 -5.14 10.36 4.65
CA GLN A 70 -6.52 10.67 4.29
C GLN A 70 -7.55 10.00 5.22
N SER A 71 -7.11 9.44 6.35
CA SER A 71 -7.93 8.72 7.33
C SER A 71 -8.66 7.48 6.79
N TYR A 72 -8.23 6.93 5.64
CA TYR A 72 -8.73 5.65 5.10
C TYR A 72 -8.02 4.46 5.74
N VAL A 73 -8.15 4.36 7.06
CA VAL A 73 -7.40 3.43 7.93
C VAL A 73 -7.53 1.96 7.50
N GLU A 74 -8.73 1.49 7.16
CA GLU A 74 -8.95 0.09 6.78
C GLU A 74 -8.27 -0.25 5.45
N SER A 75 -8.28 0.67 4.49
CA SER A 75 -7.62 0.49 3.21
C SER A 75 -6.10 0.54 3.38
N ALA A 76 -5.60 1.51 4.15
CA ALA A 76 -4.19 1.63 4.46
C ALA A 76 -3.64 0.35 5.13
N ALA A 77 -4.35 -0.20 6.12
CA ALA A 77 -3.96 -1.42 6.81
C ALA A 77 -3.75 -2.61 5.85
N ARG A 78 -4.66 -2.82 4.89
CA ARG A 78 -4.54 -3.90 3.90
C ARG A 78 -3.29 -3.77 3.03
N HIS A 79 -2.96 -2.54 2.63
CA HIS A 79 -1.77 -2.27 1.82
C HIS A 79 -0.47 -2.41 2.64
N TYR A 80 -0.45 -1.98 3.90
CA TYR A 80 0.67 -2.22 4.81
C TYR A 80 0.91 -3.71 5.07
N GLU A 81 -0.14 -4.48 5.34
CA GLU A 81 -0.06 -5.94 5.52
C GLU A 81 0.54 -6.62 4.28
N ARG A 82 0.13 -6.18 3.09
CA ARG A 82 0.67 -6.70 1.83
C ARG A 82 2.15 -6.34 1.66
N ALA A 83 2.55 -5.10 1.93
CA ALA A 83 3.95 -4.68 1.87
C ALA A 83 4.83 -5.50 2.84
N LEU A 84 4.37 -5.70 4.08
CA LEU A 84 5.04 -6.53 5.09
C LEU A 84 5.15 -7.99 4.67
N SER A 85 4.10 -8.55 4.04
CA SER A 85 4.14 -9.92 3.54
C SER A 85 5.13 -10.11 2.38
N LEU A 86 5.47 -9.04 1.65
CA LEU A 86 6.36 -9.09 0.49
C LEU A 86 7.83 -8.88 0.88
N ALA A 87 8.11 -7.86 1.70
CA ALA A 87 9.49 -7.45 2.04
C ALA A 87 9.84 -7.53 3.53
N GLY A 88 8.85 -7.65 4.43
CA GLY A 88 9.10 -7.78 5.88
C GLY A 88 9.78 -6.57 6.53
N ASP A 89 9.73 -5.41 5.89
CA ASP A 89 10.48 -4.19 6.26
C ASP A 89 10.07 -3.65 7.65
N GLU A 90 11.06 -3.26 8.46
CA GLU A 90 10.84 -2.70 9.79
C GLU A 90 10.15 -1.35 9.74
N ALA A 91 10.53 -0.47 8.80
CA ALA A 91 9.95 0.86 8.68
C ALA A 91 8.45 0.77 8.38
N VAL A 92 8.06 -0.16 7.49
CA VAL A 92 6.66 -0.45 7.19
C VAL A 92 5.90 -0.92 8.43
N ARG A 93 6.57 -1.68 9.31
CA ARG A 93 5.95 -2.20 10.54
C ARG A 93 5.70 -1.09 11.54
N GLU A 94 6.63 -0.15 11.68
CA GLU A 94 6.49 1.04 12.52
C GLU A 94 5.36 1.96 12.00
N GLU A 95 5.32 2.20 10.69
CA GLU A 95 4.24 2.94 10.02
C GLU A 95 2.88 2.26 10.26
N TYR A 96 2.80 0.93 10.11
CA TYR A 96 1.57 0.18 10.34
C TYR A 96 1.14 0.19 11.82
N ALA A 97 2.08 0.02 12.74
CA ALA A 97 1.79 0.07 14.17
C ALA A 97 1.25 1.45 14.59
N SER A 98 1.81 2.53 14.03
CA SER A 98 1.36 3.90 14.29
C SER A 98 -0.09 4.11 13.82
N LEU A 99 -0.42 3.64 12.60
CA LEU A 99 -1.78 3.68 12.08
C LEU A 99 -2.79 2.94 12.98
N LEU A 100 -2.42 1.76 13.49
CA LEU A 100 -3.27 0.97 14.36
C LEU A 100 -3.44 1.60 15.75
N ALA A 101 -2.40 2.25 16.27
CA ALA A 101 -2.46 2.98 17.51
C ALA A 101 -3.46 4.15 17.41
N GLU A 102 -3.39 4.94 16.34
CA GLU A 102 -4.33 6.04 16.07
C GLU A 102 -5.79 5.54 16.03
N LYS A 103 -6.07 4.49 15.25
CA LYS A 103 -7.40 3.85 15.20
C LYS A 103 -7.89 3.35 16.57
N GLY A 104 -6.96 2.82 17.36
CA GLY A 104 -7.23 2.31 18.70
C GLY A 104 -7.61 3.41 19.69
N GLU A 105 -6.94 4.57 19.60
CA GLU A 105 -7.26 5.78 20.36
C GLU A 105 -8.63 6.33 19.97
N ASP A 106 -8.93 6.41 18.67
CA ASP A 106 -10.24 6.86 18.18
C ASP A 106 -11.39 5.98 18.69
N ARG A 107 -11.20 4.65 18.71
CA ARG A 107 -12.20 3.73 19.26
C ARG A 107 -12.38 3.90 20.77
N LYS A 108 -11.32 4.18 21.52
CA LYS A 108 -11.42 4.47 22.96
C LYS A 108 -12.18 5.77 23.21
N LEU A 109 -11.87 6.82 22.45
CA LEU A 109 -12.53 8.13 22.55
C LEU A 109 -14.02 8.03 22.16
N ALA A 110 -14.34 7.31 21.09
CA ALA A 110 -15.73 7.07 20.67
C ALA A 110 -16.54 6.31 21.73
N ARG A 111 -15.90 5.40 22.49
CA ARG A 111 -16.56 4.69 23.60
C ARG A 111 -16.74 5.58 24.83
N ALA A 112 -15.72 6.36 25.20
CA ALA A 112 -15.81 7.30 26.31
C ALA A 112 -16.83 8.43 26.08
N ALA A 113 -17.12 8.78 24.83
CA ALA A 113 -18.15 9.75 24.49
C ALA A 113 -19.58 9.17 24.43
N ALA A 114 -19.73 7.85 24.53
CA ALA A 114 -21.02 7.16 24.48
C ALA A 114 -21.55 6.75 25.88
N ASP A 115 -20.76 6.98 26.93
CA ASP A 115 -21.11 6.80 28.36
C ASP A 115 -21.39 8.16 29.01
#